data_AF-A0A178IL36-F1
#
_entry.id   AF-A0A178IL36-F1
#
_cell.length_a   1.000
_cell.length_b   1.000
_cell.length_c   1.000
_cell.angle_alpha   90.00
_cell.angle_beta   90.00
_cell.angle_gamma   90.00
#
_symmetry.space_group_name_H-M   'P 1'
#
loop_
_entity.id
_entity.type
_entity.pdbx_description
1 polymer ?
#
loop_
_entity_poly.entity_id
_entity_poly.type
_entity_poly.pdbx_seq_one_letter_code
_entity_poly.pdbx_strand_id
1 'polypeptide(L)'
;MNLLLSFPILATASAAAQNQPPVLFDNKGLALFAILAGVAVFIGLVALVGRLLAATHPDAPATAKAAAPTKAAATPAPAEADAVTPEVLAAIAASIFVTLGPKAKIAEIRTPAPSVEALMQMWALEGRRQIYTSHNLR
;
A
#
# COMPACT_ATOMS: atom_id res chain seq x y z
N MET A 1 6.48 -54.96 -38.09
CA MET A 1 7.47 -53.93 -38.49
C MET A 1 6.72 -52.88 -39.30
N ASN A 2 6.20 -51.84 -38.64
CA ASN A 2 5.59 -50.67 -39.29
C ASN A 2 5.82 -49.47 -38.37
N LEU A 3 6.64 -48.53 -38.83
CA LEU A 3 7.18 -47.41 -38.08
C LEU A 3 6.87 -46.15 -38.89
N LEU A 4 5.72 -45.53 -38.63
CA LEU A 4 5.32 -44.23 -39.19
C LEU A 4 4.46 -43.47 -38.16
N LEU A 5 5.13 -42.93 -37.15
CA LEU A 5 4.60 -41.89 -36.27
C LEU A 5 4.66 -40.55 -37.03
N SER A 6 3.57 -40.19 -37.69
CA SER A 6 3.37 -38.84 -38.25
C SER A 6 2.97 -37.89 -37.13
N PHE A 7 3.89 -37.01 -36.74
CA PHE A 7 3.67 -35.97 -35.73
C PHE A 7 2.98 -34.74 -36.35
N PRO A 8 1.81 -34.29 -35.84
CA PRO A 8 1.20 -33.03 -36.24
C PRO A 8 1.63 -31.91 -35.27
N ILE A 9 2.93 -31.63 -35.16
CA ILE A 9 3.44 -30.59 -34.23
C ILE A 9 3.78 -29.28 -34.97
N LEU A 10 3.80 -29.26 -36.31
CA LEU A 10 4.12 -28.04 -37.07
C LEU A 10 2.94 -27.09 -37.33
N ALA A 11 1.70 -27.47 -37.02
CA ALA A 11 0.52 -26.66 -37.38
C ALA A 11 0.20 -25.50 -36.42
N THR A 12 0.72 -25.51 -35.19
CA THR A 12 0.33 -24.53 -34.16
C THR A 12 1.18 -23.24 -34.17
N ALA A 13 2.32 -23.23 -34.86
CA ALA A 13 3.17 -22.03 -34.94
C ALA A 13 2.61 -20.92 -35.84
N SER A 14 1.74 -21.24 -36.82
CA SER A 14 1.13 -20.25 -37.73
C SER A 14 -0.10 -19.53 -37.14
N ALA A 15 -0.74 -20.09 -36.10
CA ALA A 15 -1.97 -19.52 -35.55
C ALA A 15 -1.73 -18.32 -34.62
N ALA A 16 -0.54 -18.20 -34.01
CA ALA A 16 -0.20 -17.07 -33.14
C ALA A 16 0.12 -15.78 -33.91
N ALA A 17 0.46 -15.87 -35.20
CA ALA A 17 0.78 -14.72 -36.04
C ALA A 17 -0.46 -14.00 -36.61
N GLN A 18 -1.64 -14.65 -36.61
CA GLN A 18 -2.86 -14.16 -37.25
C GLN A 18 -3.78 -13.34 -36.32
N ASN A 19 -3.60 -13.43 -35.00
CA ASN A 19 -4.42 -12.71 -34.02
C ASN A 19 -3.75 -11.41 -33.56
N GLN A 20 -3.31 -10.58 -34.50
CA GLN A 20 -2.93 -9.21 -34.18
C GLN A 20 -4.23 -8.42 -34.00
N PRO A 21 -4.55 -7.89 -32.80
CA PRO A 21 -5.71 -7.04 -32.64
C PRO A 21 -5.60 -5.86 -33.61
N PRO A 22 -6.71 -5.40 -34.21
CA PRO A 22 -6.69 -4.26 -35.11
C PRO A 22 -6.04 -3.09 -34.37
N VAL A 23 -4.86 -2.67 -34.84
CA VAL A 23 -4.13 -1.56 -34.23
C VAL A 23 -4.96 -0.31 -34.45
N LEU A 24 -5.43 0.29 -33.34
CA LEU A 24 -6.27 1.49 -33.39
C LEU A 24 -5.54 2.68 -34.05
N PHE A 25 -4.21 2.64 -34.02
CA PHE A 25 -3.33 3.63 -34.65
C PHE A 25 -2.21 2.91 -35.40
N ASP A 26 -2.06 3.20 -36.69
CA ASP A 26 -1.00 2.66 -37.56
C ASP A 26 0.41 3.20 -37.22
N ASN A 27 0.49 4.11 -36.24
CA ASN A 27 1.73 4.72 -35.76
C ASN A 27 1.94 4.44 -34.27
N LYS A 28 3.01 3.69 -33.95
CA LYS A 28 3.39 3.32 -32.57
C LYS A 28 3.60 4.54 -31.66
N GLY A 29 4.16 5.63 -32.18
CA GLY A 29 4.37 6.86 -31.42
C GLY A 29 3.05 7.56 -31.06
N LEU A 30 2.09 7.55 -32.00
CA LEU A 30 0.76 8.11 -31.77
C LEU A 30 -0.05 7.27 -30.78
N ALA A 31 0.06 5.94 -30.85
CA ALA A 31 -0.54 5.04 -29.87
C ALA A 31 0.03 5.28 -28.46
N LEU A 32 1.36 5.38 -28.34
CA LEU A 32 2.00 5.68 -27.06
C LEU A 32 1.56 7.04 -26.52
N PHE A 33 1.54 8.08 -27.35
CA PHE A 33 1.08 9.40 -26.95
C PHE A 33 -0.39 9.38 -26.51
N ALA A 34 -1.26 8.68 -27.23
CA ALA A 34 -2.67 8.55 -26.86
C ALA A 34 -2.86 7.86 -25.50
N ILE A 35 -2.09 6.81 -25.22
CA ILE A 35 -2.11 6.10 -23.94
C ILE A 35 -1.61 7.04 -22.82
N LEU A 36 -0.46 7.68 -23.03
CA LEU A 36 0.12 8.60 -22.03
C LEU A 36 -0.79 9.80 -21.77
N ALA A 37 -1.39 10.37 -22.82
CA ALA A 37 -2.37 11.44 -22.71
C ALA A 37 -3.62 10.98 -21.94
N GLY A 38 -4.13 9.78 -22.23
CA GLY A 38 -5.25 9.20 -21.49
C GLY A 38 -4.95 9.04 -20.00
N VAL A 39 -3.78 8.49 -19.66
CA VAL A 39 -3.32 8.36 -18.26
C VAL A 39 -3.17 9.73 -17.60
N ALA A 40 -2.56 10.70 -18.28
CA ALA A 40 -2.39 12.05 -17.76
C ALA A 40 -3.72 12.75 -17.49
N VAL A 41 -4.68 12.64 -18.40
CA VAL A 41 -6.04 13.17 -18.24
C VAL A 41 -6.73 12.50 -17.06
N PHE A 42 -6.65 11.18 -16.95
CA PHE A 42 -7.23 10.44 -15.83
C PHE A 42 -6.66 10.88 -14.48
N ILE A 43 -5.33 10.99 -14.36
CA ILE A 43 -4.67 11.49 -13.15
C ILE A 43 -5.13 12.93 -12.84
N GLY A 44 -5.21 13.78 -13.86
CA GLY A 44 -5.70 15.15 -13.72
C GLY A 44 -7.12 15.23 -13.19
N LEU A 45 -8.02 14.37 -13.67
CA LEU A 45 -9.41 14.27 -13.18
C LEU A 45 -9.45 13.82 -11.71
N VAL A 46 -8.68 12.78 -11.34
CA VAL A 46 -8.60 12.32 -9.95
C VAL A 46 -8.08 13.42 -9.02
N ALA A 47 -7.03 14.13 -9.43
CA ALA A 47 -6.48 15.24 -8.66
C ALA A 47 -7.47 16.41 -8.53
N LEU A 48 -8.22 16.71 -9.59
CA LEU A 48 -9.25 17.76 -9.58
C LEU A 48 -10.38 17.40 -8.60
N VAL A 49 -10.87 16.16 -8.65
CA VAL A 49 -11.90 15.66 -7.72
C VAL A 49 -11.38 15.68 -6.29
N GLY A 50 -10.15 15.22 -6.04
CA GLY A 50 -9.53 15.27 -4.72
C GLY A 50 -9.43 16.70 -4.19
N ARG A 51 -9.06 17.66 -5.05
CA ARG A 51 -8.98 19.08 -4.69
C ARG A 51 -10.34 19.72 -4.43
N LEU A 52 -11.37 19.33 -5.20
CA LEU A 52 -12.76 19.74 -4.96
C LEU A 52 -13.28 19.21 -3.62
N LEU A 53 -12.98 17.95 -3.28
CA LEU A 53 -13.35 17.35 -1.99
C LEU A 53 -12.58 17.96 -0.81
N ALA A 54 -11.30 18.26 -0.99
CA ALA A 54 -10.51 18.96 0.02
C ALA A 54 -11.00 20.40 0.24
N ALA A 55 -11.54 21.05 -0.79
CA ALA A 55 -12.14 22.37 -0.65
C ALA A 55 -13.47 22.34 0.15
N THR A 56 -14.20 21.23 0.14
CA THR A 56 -15.44 21.08 0.92
C THR A 56 -15.20 20.60 2.35
N HIS A 57 -14.02 20.07 2.65
CA HIS A 57 -13.56 19.75 4.00
C HIS A 57 -12.28 20.53 4.27
N PRO A 58 -12.36 21.82 4.63
CA PRO A 58 -11.20 22.55 5.07
C PRO A 58 -10.64 21.84 6.31
N ASP A 59 -9.47 21.21 6.17
CA ASP A 59 -8.70 20.74 7.31
C ASP A 59 -8.56 21.94 8.25
N ALA A 60 -9.05 21.77 9.48
CA ALA A 60 -8.94 22.79 10.50
C ALA A 60 -7.46 23.21 10.60
N PRO A 61 -7.13 24.50 10.51
CA PRO A 61 -5.75 24.93 10.55
C PRO A 61 -5.16 24.46 11.88
N ALA A 62 -4.13 23.62 11.80
CA ALA A 62 -3.34 23.20 12.94
C ALA A 62 -2.54 24.40 13.48
N THR A 63 -3.23 25.32 14.14
CA THR A 63 -2.66 26.46 14.85
C THR A 63 -3.55 26.81 16.03
N ALA A 64 -3.16 26.40 17.23
CA ALA A 64 -2.84 27.32 18.32
C ALA A 64 -2.61 26.57 19.65
N LYS A 65 -1.36 26.66 20.12
CA LYS A 65 -0.98 27.12 21.47
C LYS A 65 -1.39 26.27 22.69
N ALA A 66 -0.35 25.84 23.40
CA ALA A 66 -0.39 25.23 24.72
C ALA A 66 -1.25 25.99 25.75
N ALA A 67 -2.04 25.24 26.53
CA ALA A 67 -2.44 25.57 27.89
C ALA A 67 -2.63 24.26 28.70
N ALA A 68 -2.25 24.31 29.97
CA ALA A 68 -2.07 23.22 30.94
C ALA A 68 -3.38 22.45 31.32
N PRO A 69 -3.30 21.35 32.11
CA PRO A 69 -4.33 20.31 32.13
C PRO A 69 -5.48 20.64 33.09
N THR A 70 -6.71 20.52 32.59
CA THR A 70 -7.91 20.39 33.44
C THR A 70 -8.46 18.99 33.35
N LYS A 71 -8.49 18.34 34.52
CA LYS A 71 -9.07 17.02 34.77
C LYS A 71 -10.59 17.05 34.61
N ALA A 72 -11.10 15.95 34.03
CA ALA A 72 -12.47 15.44 34.03
C ALA A 72 -13.46 15.96 32.96
N ALA A 73 -13.86 15.08 32.04
CA ALA A 73 -15.11 14.32 32.15
C ALA A 73 -15.12 13.17 31.13
N ALA A 74 -15.47 11.96 31.57
CA ALA A 74 -15.56 10.78 30.72
C ALA A 74 -16.73 10.91 29.74
N THR A 75 -16.42 10.85 28.45
CA THR A 75 -17.37 10.55 27.37
C THR A 75 -17.19 9.07 27.03
N PRO A 76 -18.24 8.26 26.80
CA PRO A 76 -18.06 6.87 26.41
C PRO A 76 -17.49 6.84 25.00
N ALA A 77 -16.20 6.51 24.88
CA ALA A 77 -15.54 6.30 23.61
C ALA A 77 -15.90 4.91 23.07
N PRO A 78 -16.30 4.78 21.79
CA PRO A 78 -16.43 3.51 21.14
C PRO A 78 -15.04 2.92 20.81
N ALA A 79 -14.93 1.60 21.01
CA ALA A 79 -13.93 0.67 20.48
C ALA A 79 -12.53 0.62 21.15
N GLU A 80 -12.37 -0.36 22.03
CA GLU A 80 -11.13 -0.90 22.63
C GLU A 80 -10.21 -1.63 21.62
N ALA A 81 -10.03 -1.14 20.39
CA ALA A 81 -9.29 -1.88 19.36
C ALA A 81 -7.81 -1.51 19.21
N ASP A 82 -7.35 -0.37 19.75
CA ASP A 82 -5.99 0.16 19.49
C ASP A 82 -5.20 0.54 20.76
N ALA A 83 -5.65 0.08 21.93
CA ALA A 83 -4.93 0.31 23.16
C ALA A 83 -3.71 -0.62 23.24
N VAL A 84 -2.51 -0.04 23.34
CA VAL A 84 -1.26 -0.79 23.59
C VAL A 84 -1.45 -1.64 24.85
N THR A 85 -1.34 -2.96 24.71
CA THR A 85 -1.57 -3.87 25.84
C THR A 85 -0.48 -3.70 26.91
N PRO A 86 -0.78 -3.96 28.20
CA PRO A 86 0.19 -3.80 29.28
C PRO A 86 1.43 -4.68 29.11
N GLU A 87 1.29 -5.84 28.47
CA GLU A 87 2.41 -6.73 28.15
C GLU A 87 3.36 -6.08 27.14
N VAL A 88 2.82 -5.44 26.10
CA VAL A 88 3.60 -4.71 25.10
C VAL A 88 4.29 -3.50 25.73
N LEU A 89 3.60 -2.78 26.61
CA LEU A 89 4.19 -1.64 27.33
C LEU A 89 5.35 -2.08 28.23
N ALA A 90 5.22 -3.21 28.93
CA ALA A 90 6.29 -3.79 29.74
C ALA A 90 7.50 -4.19 28.87
N ALA A 91 7.26 -4.80 27.71
CA ALA A 91 8.32 -5.16 26.77
C ALA A 91 9.06 -3.92 26.22
N ILE A 92 8.33 -2.85 25.88
CA ILE A 92 8.91 -1.57 25.45
C ILE A 92 9.75 -0.96 26.59
N ALA A 93 9.22 -0.91 27.81
CA ALA A 93 9.92 -0.36 28.96
C ALA A 93 11.21 -1.13 29.29
N ALA A 94 11.17 -2.47 29.26
CA ALA A 94 12.34 -3.32 29.45
C ALA A 94 13.39 -3.07 28.36
N SER A 95 12.96 -2.96 27.11
CA SER A 95 13.86 -2.68 25.98
C SER A 95 14.55 -1.31 26.13
N ILE A 96 13.82 -0.28 26.53
CA ILE A 96 14.36 1.05 26.81
C ILE A 96 15.34 1.03 27.98
N PHE A 97 15.01 0.31 29.05
CA PHE A 97 15.90 0.16 30.20
C PHE A 97 17.23 -0.49 29.82
N VAL A 98 17.21 -1.52 28.97
CA VAL A 98 18.43 -2.22 28.52
C VAL A 98 19.24 -1.38 27.52
N THR A 99 18.57 -0.68 26.62
CA THR A 99 19.26 0.06 25.52
C THR A 99 19.72 1.45 25.92
N LEU A 100 18.93 2.17 26.73
CA LEU A 100 19.16 3.58 27.12
C LEU A 100 19.47 3.74 28.62
N GLY A 101 19.25 2.70 29.43
CA GLY A 101 19.55 2.69 30.86
C GLY A 101 18.43 3.19 31.77
N PRO A 102 18.66 3.15 33.09
CA PRO A 102 17.63 3.41 34.12
C PRO A 102 17.11 4.86 34.18
N LYS A 103 17.78 5.80 33.51
CA LYS A 103 17.40 7.22 33.51
C LYS A 103 16.45 7.58 32.35
N ALA A 104 16.27 6.70 31.38
CA ALA A 104 15.37 6.94 30.26
C ALA A 104 13.90 6.87 30.70
N LYS A 105 13.07 7.77 30.16
CA LYS A 105 11.63 7.83 30.45
C LYS A 105 10.84 7.86 29.16
N ILE A 106 9.72 7.15 29.14
CA ILE A 106 8.77 7.17 28.03
C ILE A 106 7.92 8.44 28.17
N ALA A 107 8.09 9.38 27.24
CA ALA A 107 7.32 10.64 27.24
C ALA A 107 5.95 10.47 26.58
N GLU A 108 5.88 9.70 25.49
CA GLU A 108 4.67 9.50 24.71
C GLU A 108 4.77 8.17 23.93
N ILE A 109 3.65 7.47 23.77
CA ILE A 109 3.52 6.33 22.86
C ILE A 109 2.50 6.74 21.81
N ARG A 110 2.93 6.84 20.55
CA ARG A 110 2.05 7.16 19.42
C ARG A 110 1.79 5.90 18.62
N THR A 111 0.53 5.48 18.59
CA THR A 111 0.04 4.56 17.55
C THR A 111 -0.34 5.43 16.35
N PRO A 112 0.39 5.34 15.22
CA PRO A 112 0.04 6.12 14.05
C PRO A 112 -1.36 5.70 13.58
N ALA A 113 -2.22 6.68 13.32
CA ALA A 113 -3.53 6.41 12.73
C ALA A 113 -3.35 5.68 11.39
N PRO A 114 -4.27 4.78 11.02
CA PRO A 114 -4.21 4.10 9.74
C PRO A 114 -4.16 5.13 8.62
N SER A 115 -3.07 5.13 7.86
CA SER A 115 -2.84 6.02 6.72
C SER A 115 -2.61 5.20 5.45
N VAL A 116 -2.85 5.82 4.29
CA VAL A 116 -2.57 5.19 3.00
C VAL A 116 -1.09 4.83 2.88
N GLU A 117 -0.21 5.67 3.43
CA GLU A 117 1.23 5.38 3.47
C GLU A 117 1.56 4.17 4.35
N ALA A 118 0.96 4.06 5.54
CA ALA A 118 1.10 2.89 6.41
C ALA A 118 0.58 1.61 5.73
N LEU A 119 -0.54 1.72 4.99
CA LEU A 119 -1.07 0.62 4.19
C LEU A 119 -0.08 0.23 3.09
N MET A 120 0.42 1.19 2.29
CA MET A 120 1.40 0.92 1.23
C MET A 120 2.68 0.25 1.76
N GLN A 121 3.17 0.67 2.93
CA GLN A 121 4.32 0.03 3.58
C GLN A 121 4.02 -1.42 3.97
N MET A 122 2.82 -1.72 4.47
CA MET A 122 2.41 -3.09 4.79
C MET A 122 2.39 -3.99 3.53
N TRP A 123 1.83 -3.49 2.43
CA TRP A 123 1.82 -4.22 1.14
C TRP A 123 3.22 -4.42 0.57
N ALA A 124 4.12 -3.45 0.75
CA ALA A 124 5.52 -3.57 0.34
C ALA A 124 6.27 -4.65 1.15
N LEU A 125 5.94 -4.83 2.43
CA LEU A 125 6.53 -5.87 3.28
C LEU A 125 6.01 -7.28 2.93
N GLU A 126 4.73 -7.42 2.60
CA GLU A 126 4.10 -8.70 2.25
C GLU A 126 4.71 -9.31 0.97
N GLY A 127 4.93 -8.48 -0.06
CA GLY A 127 5.55 -8.93 -1.31
C GLY A 127 6.97 -9.51 -1.13
N ARG A 128 7.67 -9.15 -0.05
CA ARG A 128 9.02 -9.66 0.25
C ARG A 128 9.00 -11.05 0.92
N ARG A 129 7.90 -11.42 1.59
CA ARG A 129 7.81 -12.69 2.33
C ARG A 129 7.53 -13.91 1.45
N GLN A 130 6.94 -13.72 0.28
CA GLN A 130 6.50 -14.85 -0.57
C GLN A 130 7.54 -15.40 -1.55
N ILE A 131 8.71 -14.76 -1.68
CA ILE A 131 9.72 -15.17 -2.68
C ILE A 131 10.56 -16.38 -2.20
N TYR A 132 10.60 -16.67 -0.90
CA TYR A 132 11.47 -17.71 -0.34
C TYR A 132 10.76 -18.96 0.21
N THR A 133 9.42 -19.00 0.19
CA THR A 133 8.61 -20.14 0.69
C THR A 133 8.15 -21.04 -0.45
N SER A 134 9.07 -21.60 -1.23
CA SER A 134 8.74 -22.60 -2.26
C SER A 134 9.48 -23.94 -2.10
N HIS A 135 10.34 -24.09 -1.10
CA HIS A 135 10.96 -25.38 -0.82
C HIS A 135 10.06 -26.20 0.10
N ASN A 136 9.26 -27.10 -0.50
CA ASN A 136 8.71 -28.24 0.21
C ASN A 136 9.89 -29.06 0.76
N LEU A 137 10.12 -28.98 2.06
CA LEU A 137 10.94 -29.95 2.78
C LEU A 137 10.19 -31.28 2.73
N ARG A 138 10.69 -32.20 1.93
CA ARG A 138 10.22 -33.59 1.86
C ARG A 138 11.09 -34.46 2.76
#